data_AF-A0A2E3JSI7-F1
#
_entry.id   AF-A0A2E3JSI7-F1
#
_cell.length_a   1.000
_cell.length_b   1.000
_cell.length_c   1.000
_cell.angle_alpha   90.00
_cell.angle_beta   90.00
_cell.angle_gamma   90.00
#
_symmetry.space_group_name_H-M   'P 1'
#
loop_
_entity.id
_entity.type
_entity.pdbx_description
1 polymer ?
#
loop_
_entity_poly.entity_id
_entity_poly.type
_entity_poly.pdbx_seq_one_letter_code
_entity_poly.pdbx_strand_id
1 'polypeptide(L)'
;MKYIFPRLNLRKAIVIVVGIFIFTLIYSSDKDYFELGKYEIANTVKKQQIKLNIQEIDYLKITIEEHYKDTRYENCTLDNIIFIGNLRSATRMQVRIRVEDIETSKKSITEKKSEETEPTRNYNQKPIVWKTVDASCKGEYLIVDFEEKIDLHFIEFEKLVTENNFVSSLPRLVSIVVGR
;
A
#
# COMPACT_ATOMS: atom_id res chain seq x y z
N MET A 1 11.22 45.91 32.81
CA MET A 1 11.28 44.43 32.84
C MET A 1 12.74 44.00 32.64
N LYS A 2 13.36 43.35 33.62
CA LYS A 2 14.70 42.76 33.49
C LYS A 2 14.56 41.36 32.89
N TYR A 3 15.03 41.15 31.67
CA TYR A 3 15.17 39.81 31.10
C TYR A 3 16.35 39.11 31.78
N ILE A 4 16.06 38.12 32.62
CA ILE A 4 17.06 37.22 33.19
C ILE A 4 17.30 36.15 32.13
N PHE A 5 18.34 36.32 31.31
CA PHE A 5 18.84 35.22 30.50
C PHE A 5 19.57 34.25 31.44
N PRO A 6 19.15 32.97 31.52
CA PRO A 6 19.89 31.99 32.31
C PRO A 6 21.27 31.80 31.69
N ARG A 7 22.33 31.88 32.50
CA ARG A 7 23.69 31.52 32.09
C ARG A 7 23.72 30.02 31.75
N LEU A 8 23.55 29.68 30.48
CA LEU A 8 23.75 28.32 30.01
C LEU A 8 25.25 28.00 30.07
N ASN A 9 25.62 27.08 30.96
CA ASN A 9 26.97 26.50 30.94
C ASN A 9 27.18 25.70 29.65
N LEU A 10 28.39 25.77 29.08
CA LEU A 10 28.77 25.16 27.80
C LEU A 10 28.33 23.68 27.68
N ARG A 11 28.45 22.91 28.78
CA ARG A 11 28.00 21.51 28.84
C ARG A 11 26.49 21.33 28.60
N LYS A 12 25.66 22.24 29.11
CA LYS A 12 24.20 22.20 28.90
C LYS A 12 23.83 22.59 27.47
N ALA A 13 24.55 23.54 26.89
CA ALA A 13 24.36 23.92 25.49
C ALA A 13 24.70 22.75 24.54
N ILE A 14 25.80 22.03 24.79
CA ILE A 14 26.19 20.86 24.00
C ILE A 14 25.11 19.75 24.06
N VAL A 15 24.60 19.43 25.25
CA VAL A 15 23.55 18.40 25.40
C VAL A 15 22.28 18.78 24.65
N ILE A 16 21.88 20.06 24.69
CA ILE A 16 20.70 20.54 23.97
C ILE A 16 20.92 20.46 22.46
N VAL A 17 22.07 20.90 21.95
CA VAL A 17 22.38 20.87 20.50
C VAL A 17 22.47 19.43 19.99
N VAL A 18 23.14 18.54 20.72
CA VAL A 18 23.22 17.10 20.36
C VAL A 18 21.84 16.46 20.43
N GLY A 19 21.02 16.79 21.44
CA GLY A 19 19.65 16.31 21.55
C GLY A 19 18.78 16.76 20.37
N ILE A 20 18.88 18.02 19.97
CA ILE A 20 18.18 18.55 18.77
C ILE A 20 18.68 17.84 17.52
N PHE A 21 20.00 17.65 17.37
CA PHE A 21 20.60 17.00 16.20
C PHE A 21 20.18 15.53 16.06
N ILE A 22 20.16 14.77 17.16
CA ILE A 22 19.66 13.39 17.19
C ILE A 22 18.16 13.37 16.88
N PHE A 23 17.38 14.30 17.44
CA PHE A 23 15.95 14.40 17.16
C PHE A 23 15.68 14.70 15.68
N THR A 24 16.46 15.59 15.05
CA THR A 24 16.35 15.87 13.61
C THR A 24 16.77 14.68 12.74
N LEU A 25 17.78 13.90 13.16
CA LEU A 25 18.19 12.68 12.45
C LEU A 25 17.14 11.57 12.53
N ILE A 26 16.44 11.45 13.67
CA ILE A 26 15.33 10.50 13.83
C ILE A 26 14.12 10.94 12.99
N TYR A 27 13.84 12.24 12.93
CA TYR A 27 12.72 12.79 12.16
C TYR A 27 12.96 12.83 10.64
N SER A 28 14.22 12.94 10.17
CA SER A 28 14.52 12.99 8.73
C SER A 28 14.49 11.62 8.05
N SER A 29 14.00 10.57 8.73
CA SER A 29 13.78 9.24 8.15
C SER A 29 12.34 9.08 7.62
N ASP A 30 11.65 10.18 7.31
CA ASP A 30 10.42 10.10 6.53
C ASP A 30 10.79 9.59 5.14
N LYS A 31 10.51 8.31 4.88
CA LYS A 31 10.52 7.74 3.52
C LYS A 31 9.64 8.64 2.65
N ASP A 32 10.16 9.10 1.52
CA ASP A 32 9.39 9.93 0.59
C ASP A 32 8.16 9.14 0.14
N TYR A 33 6.98 9.55 0.59
CA TYR A 33 5.71 8.98 0.16
C TYR A 33 5.00 9.91 -0.81
N PHE A 34 4.38 9.31 -1.83
CA PHE A 34 3.65 10.01 -2.88
C PHE A 34 2.21 9.55 -2.87
N GLU A 35 1.30 10.49 -2.62
CA GLU A 35 -0.13 10.25 -2.80
C GLU A 35 -0.46 10.29 -4.29
N LEU A 36 -0.96 9.17 -4.81
CA LEU A 36 -1.34 9.06 -6.22
C LEU A 36 -2.75 9.55 -6.49
N GLY A 37 -3.51 9.75 -5.41
CA GLY A 37 -4.88 10.23 -5.42
C GLY A 37 -5.89 9.13 -5.15
N LYS A 38 -7.15 9.45 -5.46
CA LYS A 38 -8.30 8.56 -5.27
C LYS A 38 -8.78 8.02 -6.61
N TYR A 39 -9.11 6.74 -6.62
CA TYR A 39 -9.50 6.01 -7.82
C TYR A 39 -10.84 5.33 -7.60
N GLU A 40 -11.78 5.60 -8.50
CA GLU A 40 -13.10 4.96 -8.47
C GLU A 40 -13.00 3.57 -9.09
N ILE A 41 -13.47 2.56 -8.36
CA ILE A 41 -13.60 1.19 -8.84
C ILE A 41 -15.02 1.01 -9.38
N ALA A 42 -15.12 0.91 -10.71
CA ALA A 42 -16.38 0.80 -11.43
C ALA A 42 -17.09 -0.51 -11.05
N ASN A 43 -18.37 -0.44 -10.64
CA ASN A 43 -19.05 -1.66 -10.19
C ASN A 43 -19.23 -2.71 -11.31
N THR A 44 -19.44 -2.24 -12.54
CA THR A 44 -19.88 -3.06 -13.69
C THR A 44 -18.78 -3.85 -14.39
N VAL A 45 -17.50 -3.57 -14.12
CA VAL A 45 -16.39 -4.16 -14.87
C VAL A 45 -15.73 -5.28 -14.07
N LYS A 46 -15.57 -6.46 -14.68
CA LYS A 46 -14.93 -7.63 -14.04
C LYS A 46 -13.46 -7.37 -13.66
N LYS A 47 -12.74 -6.63 -14.50
CA LYS A 47 -11.33 -6.26 -14.30
C LYS A 47 -11.15 -4.77 -14.55
N GLN A 48 -10.50 -4.07 -13.64
CA GLN A 48 -10.17 -2.66 -13.82
C GLN A 48 -8.68 -2.44 -13.58
N GLN A 49 -8.04 -1.78 -14.53
CA GLN A 49 -6.63 -1.41 -14.47
C GLN A 49 -6.48 0.07 -14.16
N ILE A 50 -5.64 0.38 -13.18
CA ILE A 50 -5.23 1.74 -12.86
C ILE A 50 -3.80 1.92 -13.37
N LYS A 51 -3.62 2.88 -14.28
CA LYS A 51 -2.30 3.24 -14.82
C LYS A 51 -1.60 4.17 -13.85
N LEU A 52 -0.43 3.75 -13.36
CA LEU A 52 0.36 4.51 -12.40
C LEU A 52 1.67 5.01 -13.04
N ASN A 53 2.41 4.13 -13.73
CA ASN A 53 3.71 4.43 -14.35
C ASN A 53 4.70 5.13 -13.40
N ILE A 54 4.97 4.49 -12.26
CA ILE A 54 5.81 5.05 -11.20
C ILE A 54 7.05 4.19 -11.05
N GLN A 55 8.20 4.84 -10.94
CA GLN A 55 9.49 4.19 -10.80
C GLN A 55 9.95 4.14 -9.35
N GLU A 56 10.84 3.18 -9.06
CA GLU A 56 11.57 3.07 -7.80
C GLU A 56 10.70 3.00 -6.54
N ILE A 57 9.64 2.17 -6.56
CA ILE A 57 8.73 1.99 -5.42
C ILE A 57 9.23 0.87 -4.51
N ASP A 58 9.24 1.13 -3.20
CA ASP A 58 9.53 0.17 -2.13
C ASP A 58 8.26 -0.48 -1.56
N TYR A 59 7.21 0.32 -1.37
CA TYR A 59 5.94 -0.17 -0.84
C TYR A 59 4.74 0.56 -1.43
N LEU A 60 3.58 -0.07 -1.32
CA LEU A 60 2.32 0.48 -1.76
C LEU A 60 1.24 0.28 -0.70
N LYS A 61 0.48 1.33 -0.42
CA LYS A 61 -0.67 1.31 0.48
C LYS A 61 -1.95 1.61 -0.29
N ILE A 62 -2.93 0.71 -0.19
CA ILE A 62 -4.29 0.86 -0.72
C ILE A 62 -5.23 1.05 0.46
N THR A 63 -6.02 2.12 0.48
CA THR A 63 -7.01 2.39 1.53
C THR A 63 -8.40 2.51 0.94
N ILE A 64 -9.41 1.90 1.57
CA ILE A 64 -10.81 2.04 1.16
C ILE A 64 -11.36 3.36 1.71
N GLU A 65 -11.72 4.25 0.80
CA GLU A 65 -12.30 5.57 1.12
C GLU A 65 -13.83 5.50 1.18
N GLU A 66 -14.42 4.76 0.25
CA GLU A 66 -15.85 4.54 0.12
C GLU A 66 -16.14 3.13 -0.39
N HIS A 67 -17.30 2.57 -0.02
CA HIS A 67 -17.79 1.28 -0.51
C HIS A 67 -19.21 1.41 -1.08
N TYR A 68 -19.57 0.51 -1.98
CA TYR A 68 -20.96 0.39 -2.40
C TYR A 68 -21.74 -0.30 -1.27
N LYS A 69 -22.65 0.43 -0.63
CA LYS A 69 -23.44 -0.05 0.49
C LYS A 69 -24.52 -1.04 -0.01
N ASP A 70 -24.30 -2.33 0.19
CA ASP A 70 -25.34 -3.36 0.06
C ASP A 70 -25.48 -4.07 1.40
N THR A 71 -26.65 -3.93 2.01
CA THR A 71 -26.95 -4.44 3.35
C THR A 71 -27.01 -5.96 3.43
N ARG A 72 -26.91 -6.68 2.31
CA ARG A 72 -26.88 -8.14 2.27
C ARG A 72 -25.49 -8.72 2.52
N TYR A 73 -24.44 -7.91 2.47
CA TYR A 73 -23.08 -8.37 2.66
C TYR A 73 -22.47 -7.72 3.91
N GLU A 74 -21.88 -8.54 4.76
CA GLU A 74 -21.33 -8.11 6.06
C GLU A 74 -19.87 -7.62 5.97
N ASN A 75 -19.18 -7.94 4.87
CA ASN A 75 -17.72 -7.82 4.75
C ASN A 75 -17.33 -7.22 3.41
N CYS A 76 -16.47 -6.20 3.35
CA CYS A 76 -15.93 -5.75 2.06
C CYS A 76 -14.77 -6.58 1.55
N THR A 77 -14.65 -6.63 0.23
CA THR A 77 -13.55 -7.36 -0.43
C THR A 77 -12.90 -6.55 -1.54
N LEU A 78 -11.60 -6.74 -1.70
CA LEU A 78 -10.87 -6.54 -2.94
C LEU A 78 -10.36 -7.93 -3.35
N ASP A 79 -11.16 -8.62 -4.15
CA ASP A 79 -11.02 -10.06 -4.35
C ASP A 79 -9.68 -10.47 -4.92
N ASN A 80 -9.21 -9.79 -5.96
CA ASN A 80 -7.87 -10.03 -6.51
C ASN A 80 -7.20 -8.70 -6.85
N ILE A 81 -6.09 -8.44 -6.20
CA ILE A 81 -5.21 -7.31 -6.48
C ILE A 81 -3.94 -7.87 -7.13
N ILE A 82 -3.62 -7.36 -8.32
CA ILE A 82 -2.48 -7.79 -9.12
C ILE A 82 -1.62 -6.57 -9.42
N PHE A 83 -0.33 -6.67 -9.10
CA PHE A 83 0.67 -5.64 -9.39
C PHE A 83 1.43 -6.00 -10.67
N ILE A 84 1.49 -5.07 -11.63
CA ILE A 84 2.15 -5.28 -12.92
C ILE A 84 3.22 -4.21 -13.10
N GLY A 85 4.48 -4.66 -13.17
CA GLY A 85 5.65 -3.80 -13.24
C GLY A 85 6.86 -4.53 -13.79
N ASN A 86 8.03 -3.91 -13.63
CA ASN A 86 9.33 -4.53 -13.96
C ASN A 86 10.26 -4.41 -12.75
N LEU A 87 11.10 -5.43 -12.55
CA LEU A 87 12.28 -5.30 -11.70
C LEU A 87 13.31 -4.40 -12.39
N ARG A 88 14.06 -3.65 -11.59
CA ARG A 88 15.09 -2.75 -12.09
C ARG A 88 16.33 -3.46 -12.64
N SER A 89 16.51 -4.76 -12.37
CA SER A 89 17.70 -5.52 -12.78
C SER A 89 18.06 -5.29 -14.26
N ALA A 90 19.36 -5.31 -14.57
CA ALA A 90 20.01 -4.76 -15.76
C ALA A 90 19.41 -5.14 -17.15
N THR A 91 18.49 -6.10 -17.21
CA THR A 91 17.86 -6.59 -18.43
C THR A 91 16.53 -5.92 -18.79
N ARG A 92 15.95 -5.02 -17.96
CA ARG A 92 14.65 -4.34 -18.21
C ARG A 92 13.51 -5.29 -18.61
N MET A 93 13.57 -6.55 -18.21
CA MET A 93 12.56 -7.54 -18.57
C MET A 93 11.28 -7.29 -17.78
N GLN A 94 10.12 -7.40 -18.44
CA GLN A 94 8.85 -7.39 -17.75
C GLN A 94 8.72 -8.66 -16.92
N VAL A 95 8.67 -8.48 -15.61
CA VAL A 95 8.62 -9.58 -14.63
C VAL A 95 7.52 -9.27 -13.64
N ARG A 96 6.73 -10.28 -13.30
CA ARG A 96 5.74 -10.14 -12.23
C ARG A 96 6.51 -9.88 -10.93
N ILE A 97 6.08 -8.81 -10.26
CA ILE A 97 6.69 -8.23 -9.07
C ILE A 97 6.75 -9.27 -7.96
N ARG A 98 7.77 -9.21 -7.09
CA ARG A 98 7.84 -10.02 -5.87
C ARG A 98 7.52 -9.18 -4.62
N VAL A 99 6.41 -9.51 -3.97
CA VAL A 99 5.96 -8.98 -2.68
C VAL A 99 6.60 -9.75 -1.52
N GLU A 100 7.23 -9.02 -0.60
CA GLU A 100 7.86 -9.54 0.62
C GLU A 100 6.82 -9.66 1.75
N ASP A 101 6.27 -8.53 2.19
CA ASP A 101 5.33 -8.46 3.30
C ASP A 101 3.99 -7.85 2.91
N ILE A 102 2.94 -8.24 3.64
CA ILE A 102 1.61 -7.66 3.52
C ILE A 102 1.05 -7.36 4.91
N GLU A 103 0.91 -6.08 5.22
CA GLU A 103 0.26 -5.63 6.43
C GLU A 103 -1.17 -5.19 6.16
N THR A 104 -2.06 -5.38 7.14
CA THR A 104 -3.43 -4.89 7.06
C THR A 104 -3.90 -4.30 8.38
N SER A 105 -5.04 -3.62 8.30
CA SER A 105 -5.83 -3.26 9.48
C SER A 105 -6.15 -4.50 10.35
N LYS A 106 -6.33 -4.30 11.66
CA LYS A 106 -6.74 -5.38 12.60
C LYS A 106 -8.08 -6.02 12.26
N LYS A 107 -8.90 -5.36 11.44
CA LYS A 107 -10.21 -5.84 10.99
C LYS A 107 -10.14 -6.39 9.56
N SER A 108 -8.96 -6.69 9.06
CA SER A 108 -8.73 -7.17 7.72
C SER A 108 -8.06 -8.54 7.73
N ILE A 109 -8.36 -9.32 6.70
CA ILE A 109 -7.85 -10.66 6.45
C ILE A 109 -7.24 -10.62 5.05
N THR A 110 -5.98 -11.05 4.96
CA THR A 110 -5.28 -11.24 3.70
C THR A 110 -5.01 -12.72 3.50
N GLU A 111 -5.40 -13.23 2.34
CA GLU A 111 -5.01 -14.58 1.92
C GLU A 111 -3.97 -14.47 0.80
N LYS A 112 -2.74 -14.89 1.12
CA LYS A 112 -1.72 -15.22 0.12
C LYS A 112 -1.97 -16.67 -0.31
N LYS A 113 -2.30 -16.93 -1.56
CA LYS A 113 -2.20 -18.31 -2.07
C LYS A 113 -0.70 -18.63 -2.21
N SER A 114 -0.22 -19.74 -1.64
CA SER A 114 1.22 -20.02 -1.47
C SER A 114 2.03 -19.97 -2.77
N GLU A 115 3.29 -19.53 -2.68
CA GLU A 115 4.29 -19.62 -3.75
C GLU A 115 4.77 -21.08 -3.90
N GLU A 116 4.94 -21.54 -5.15
CA GLU A 116 5.65 -22.78 -5.44
C GLU A 116 7.13 -22.43 -5.62
N THR A 117 7.96 -23.02 -4.78
CA THR A 117 9.40 -22.78 -4.66
C THR A 117 10.14 -23.58 -5.74
N GLU A 118 10.64 -22.95 -6.81
CA GLU A 118 11.88 -23.37 -7.49
C GLU A 118 12.46 -22.27 -8.42
N PRO A 119 13.80 -22.25 -8.64
CA PRO A 119 14.57 -21.03 -8.78
C PRO A 119 15.07 -20.83 -10.20
N THR A 120 14.22 -20.44 -11.15
CA THR A 120 14.70 -19.87 -12.42
C THR A 120 13.73 -18.83 -12.98
N ARG A 121 13.80 -17.61 -12.42
CA ARG A 121 13.42 -16.33 -13.05
C ARG A 121 12.03 -16.20 -13.68
N ASN A 122 11.04 -16.99 -13.26
CA ASN A 122 9.63 -16.71 -13.53
C ASN A 122 8.87 -16.67 -12.21
N TYR A 123 8.97 -15.54 -11.51
CA TYR A 123 8.18 -15.30 -10.30
C TYR A 123 6.71 -15.17 -10.69
N ASN A 124 5.95 -16.25 -10.62
CA ASN A 124 4.51 -16.18 -10.77
C ASN A 124 3.91 -15.84 -9.40
N GLN A 125 3.70 -14.56 -9.13
CA GLN A 125 2.98 -14.16 -7.93
C GLN A 125 1.49 -14.40 -8.07
N LYS A 126 0.94 -15.13 -7.10
CA LYS A 126 -0.49 -15.32 -7.00
C LYS A 126 -1.16 -14.00 -6.57
N PRO A 127 -2.39 -13.73 -7.06
CA PRO A 127 -3.12 -12.52 -6.68
C PRO A 127 -3.31 -12.45 -5.17
N ILE A 128 -3.28 -11.24 -4.65
CA ILE A 128 -3.56 -10.96 -3.24
C ILE A 128 -5.06 -10.82 -3.08
N VAL A 129 -5.63 -11.67 -2.23
CA VAL A 129 -7.04 -11.59 -1.84
C VAL A 129 -7.11 -10.84 -0.53
N TRP A 130 -7.88 -9.75 -0.50
CA TRP A 130 -8.06 -8.94 0.69
C TRP A 130 -9.54 -8.81 1.03
N LYS A 131 -9.88 -9.07 2.29
CA LYS A 131 -11.23 -9.00 2.84
C LYS A 131 -11.20 -8.28 4.18
N THR A 132 -12.12 -7.35 4.40
CA THR A 132 -12.33 -6.74 5.71
C THR A 132 -13.57 -7.32 6.38
N VAL A 133 -13.49 -7.49 7.70
CA VAL A 133 -14.61 -7.90 8.56
C VAL A 133 -15.44 -6.72 9.05
N ASP A 134 -15.03 -5.48 8.75
CA ASP A 134 -15.81 -4.29 9.05
C ASP A 134 -16.85 -4.08 7.95
N ALA A 135 -18.13 -3.96 8.29
CA ALA A 135 -19.20 -3.72 7.33
C ALA A 135 -19.16 -2.30 6.72
N SER A 136 -18.51 -1.33 7.37
CA SER A 136 -18.34 0.02 6.83
C SER A 136 -17.11 0.15 5.95
N CYS A 137 -16.09 -0.70 6.15
CA CYS A 137 -14.86 -0.81 5.34
C CYS A 137 -14.01 0.46 5.18
N LYS A 138 -14.50 1.60 5.66
CA LYS A 138 -13.91 2.91 5.45
C LYS A 138 -12.69 3.05 6.34
N GLY A 139 -11.56 3.38 5.73
CA GLY A 139 -10.26 3.47 6.40
C GLY A 139 -9.55 2.12 6.56
N GLU A 140 -10.16 1.02 6.11
CA GLU A 140 -9.47 -0.26 6.00
C GLU A 140 -8.38 -0.15 4.94
N TYR A 141 -7.23 -0.78 5.20
CA TYR A 141 -6.07 -0.66 4.34
C TYR A 141 -5.30 -1.97 4.19
N LEU A 142 -4.54 -2.00 3.10
CA LEU A 142 -3.57 -3.01 2.72
C LEU A 142 -2.25 -2.31 2.41
N ILE A 143 -1.16 -2.72 3.06
CA ILE A 143 0.21 -2.30 2.73
C ILE A 143 0.92 -3.51 2.13
N VAL A 144 1.64 -3.28 1.04
CA VAL A 144 2.37 -4.29 0.27
C VAL A 144 3.79 -3.80 0.12
N ASP A 145 4.74 -4.54 0.70
CA ASP A 145 6.17 -4.27 0.61
C ASP A 145 6.80 -5.14 -0.47
N PHE A 146 7.71 -4.57 -1.27
CA PHE A 146 8.40 -5.28 -2.34
C PHE A 146 9.82 -5.67 -1.92
N GLU A 147 10.24 -6.88 -2.26
CA GLU A 147 11.58 -7.40 -1.91
C GLU A 147 12.71 -6.59 -2.58
N GLU A 148 12.43 -6.04 -3.77
CA GLU A 148 13.32 -5.14 -4.50
C GLU A 148 12.53 -3.94 -5.05
N LYS A 149 13.18 -2.79 -5.25
CA LYS A 149 12.59 -1.63 -5.89
C LYS A 149 12.03 -1.97 -7.27
N ILE A 150 10.77 -1.62 -7.50
CA ILE A 150 10.06 -1.91 -8.74
C ILE A 150 9.67 -0.64 -9.52
N ASP A 151 9.55 -0.80 -10.83
CA ASP A 151 8.85 0.15 -11.69
C ASP A 151 7.41 -0.36 -11.91
N LEU A 152 6.43 0.23 -11.24
CA LEU A 152 5.02 -0.17 -11.29
C LEU A 152 4.30 0.52 -12.43
N HIS A 153 3.80 -0.26 -13.40
CA HIS A 153 3.04 0.26 -14.54
C HIS A 153 1.55 0.33 -14.21
N PHE A 154 0.99 -0.77 -13.71
CA PHE A 154 -0.45 -0.91 -13.46
C PHE A 154 -0.73 -1.66 -12.17
N ILE A 155 -1.87 -1.33 -11.56
CA ILE A 155 -2.56 -2.20 -10.60
C ILE A 155 -3.85 -2.67 -11.24
N GLU A 156 -4.10 -3.97 -11.22
CA GLU A 156 -5.35 -4.56 -11.66
C GLU A 156 -6.16 -5.02 -10.46
N PHE A 157 -7.41 -4.57 -10.41
CA PHE A 157 -8.44 -5.06 -9.51
C PHE A 157 -9.36 -6.00 -10.30
N GLU A 158 -9.40 -7.27 -9.92
CA GLU A 158 -10.30 -8.26 -10.50
C GLU A 158 -11.36 -8.69 -9.50
N LYS A 159 -12.61 -8.63 -9.94
CA LYS A 159 -13.80 -8.99 -9.17
C LYS A 159 -14.17 -10.45 -9.39
N LEU A 160 -14.61 -11.10 -8.32
CA LEU A 160 -15.31 -12.38 -8.40
C LEU A 160 -16.77 -12.10 -8.76
N VAL A 161 -17.08 -12.13 -10.06
CA VAL A 161 -18.46 -12.09 -10.53
C VAL A 161 -19.12 -13.43 -10.19
N THR A 162 -20.10 -13.42 -9.29
CA THR A 162 -21.02 -14.55 -9.09
C THR A 162 -22.14 -14.47 -10.12
N GLU A 163 -22.69 -15.62 -10.53
CA GLU A 163 -23.65 -15.76 -11.65
C GLU A 163 -24.96 -14.95 -11.50
N ASN A 164 -25.21 -14.40 -10.31
CA ASN A 164 -26.31 -13.49 -10.05
C ASN A 164 -25.76 -12.07 -10.02
N ASN A 165 -26.26 -11.18 -10.89
CA ASN A 165 -25.88 -9.76 -11.08
C ASN A 165 -25.94 -8.83 -9.84
N PHE A 166 -25.91 -9.36 -8.61
CA PHE A 166 -25.79 -8.63 -7.37
C PHE A 166 -24.33 -8.60 -6.93
N VAL A 167 -23.67 -7.48 -7.19
CA VAL A 167 -22.36 -7.21 -6.61
C VAL A 167 -22.48 -5.92 -5.81
N SER A 168 -22.38 -6.00 -4.49
CA SER A 168 -21.22 -5.37 -3.85
C SER A 168 -21.15 -5.55 -2.35
N SER A 169 -20.01 -6.07 -1.92
CA SER A 169 -19.26 -5.48 -0.81
C SER A 169 -17.94 -4.88 -1.30
N LEU A 170 -17.85 -4.55 -2.59
CA LEU A 170 -16.64 -3.99 -3.17
C LEU A 170 -16.46 -2.51 -2.77
N PRO A 171 -15.22 -2.05 -2.56
CA PRO A 171 -14.97 -0.63 -2.42
C PRO A 171 -15.34 0.09 -3.72
N ARG A 172 -15.88 1.29 -3.55
CA ARG A 172 -16.19 2.22 -4.62
C ARG A 172 -15.02 3.14 -4.90
N LEU A 173 -14.34 3.58 -3.84
CA LEU A 173 -13.25 4.54 -3.94
C LEU A 173 -12.09 4.02 -3.11
N VAL A 174 -10.91 3.96 -3.72
CA VAL A 174 -9.67 3.64 -3.03
C VAL A 174 -8.68 4.77 -3.18
N SER A 175 -7.93 5.07 -2.13
CA SER A 175 -6.75 5.93 -2.20
C SER A 175 -5.49 5.06 -2.27
N ILE A 176 -4.52 5.51 -3.06
CA ILE A 176 -3.26 4.79 -3.26
C ILE A 176 -2.11 5.72 -2.90
N VAL A 177 -1.23 5.24 -2.03
CA VAL A 177 0.01 5.88 -1.63
C VAL A 177 1.16 4.94 -1.93
N VAL A 178 2.27 5.47 -2.42
CA VAL A 178 3.50 4.71 -2.64
C VAL A 178 4.64 5.33 -1.87
N GLY A 179 5.59 4.53 -1.40
CA GLY A 179 6.84 5.06 -0.85
C GLY A 179 8.06 4.58 -1.61
N ARG A 180 9.12 5.39 -1.55
CA ARG A 180 10.40 5.20 -2.23
C ARG A 180 11.60 5.32 -1.29
#